data_AF-M5GAU3-F1
#
_entry.id   AF-M5GAU3-F1
#
_cell.length_a   1.000
_cell.length_b   1.000
_cell.length_c   1.000
_cell.angle_alpha   90.00
_cell.angle_beta   90.00
_cell.angle_gamma   90.00
#
_symmetry.space_group_name_H-M   'P 1'
#
loop_
_entity.id
_entity.type
_entity.pdbx_description
1 polymer ?
#
loop_
_entity_poly.entity_id
_entity_poly.type
_entity_poly.pdbx_seq_one_letter_code
_entity_poly.pdbx_strand_id
1 'polypeptide(L)'
;HFGSLAWNDVKSRYSQPKLELYGLYQALRALQVFLIGAPQFIIEVDASCIKEMLNNLDQQPAAALNKGVSGIHQFDFDLIHIPAKKHTGPDGLS
;
A
#
# COMPACT_ATOMS: atom_id res chain seq x y z
N HIS A 1 6.32 2.51 -18.81
CA HIS A 1 6.75 3.82 -18.27
C HIS A 1 6.27 3.89 -16.82
N PHE A 2 7.12 3.50 -15.86
CA PHE A 2 6.78 3.58 -14.43
C PHE A 2 6.93 5.04 -14.00
N GLY A 3 5.80 5.75 -13.90
CA GLY A 3 5.80 7.16 -13.52
C GLY A 3 6.08 7.32 -12.03
N SER A 4 7.28 7.79 -11.68
CA SER A 4 7.58 8.39 -10.39
C SER A 4 6.78 9.69 -10.27
N LEU A 5 5.56 9.58 -9.72
CA LEU A 5 4.70 10.72 -9.41
C LEU A 5 5.43 11.69 -8.47
N ALA A 6 5.54 12.94 -8.91
CA ALA A 6 6.18 14.04 -8.19
C ALA A 6 5.76 14.07 -6.71
N TRP A 7 6.77 14.04 -5.84
CA TRP A 7 6.65 14.08 -4.39
C TRP A 7 6.04 15.41 -3.97
N ASN A 8 4.80 15.40 -3.47
CA ASN A 8 4.19 16.58 -2.87
C ASN A 8 4.70 16.75 -1.43
N ASP A 9 4.90 17.98 -0.95
CA ASP A 9 5.50 18.33 0.36
C ASP A 9 4.73 17.76 1.58
N VAL A 10 3.49 17.31 1.37
CA VAL A 10 2.68 16.61 2.36
C VAL A 10 3.09 15.13 2.50
N LYS A 11 3.52 14.50 1.39
CA LYS A 11 3.91 13.08 1.33
C LYS A 11 5.35 12.86 1.78
N SER A 12 6.22 13.86 1.70
CA SER A 12 7.60 13.80 2.23
C SER A 12 7.63 13.61 3.76
N ARG A 13 6.54 13.99 4.46
CA ARG A 13 6.40 13.86 5.92
C ARG A 13 5.75 12.55 6.35
N TYR A 14 5.43 11.66 5.41
CA TYR A 14 4.82 10.37 5.75
C TYR A 14 5.89 9.41 6.25
N SER A 15 5.57 8.72 7.35
CA SER A 15 6.35 7.56 7.76
C SER A 15 6.28 6.49 6.67
N GLN A 16 7.30 5.62 6.59
CA GLN A 16 7.33 4.52 5.63
C GLN A 16 6.01 3.71 5.59
N PRO A 17 5.40 3.32 6.73
CA PRO A 17 4.08 2.67 6.76
C PRO A 17 2.96 3.43 6.02
N LYS A 18 2.95 4.76 6.15
CA LYS A 18 1.95 5.62 5.49
C LYS A 18 2.19 5.72 3.99
N LEU A 19 3.46 5.74 3.57
CA LEU A 19 3.82 5.73 2.15
C LEU A 19 3.41 4.43 1.48
N GLU A 20 3.64 3.30 2.14
CA GLU A 20 3.27 1.98 1.61
C GLU A 20 1.75 1.80 1.55
N LEU A 21 1.01 2.21 2.60
CA LEU A 21 -0.45 2.21 2.57
C LEU A 21 -1.01 3.10 1.45
N TYR A 22 -0.41 4.27 1.24
CA TYR A 22 -0.78 5.15 0.14
C TYR A 22 -0.45 4.53 -1.23
N GLY A 23 0.70 3.86 -1.36
CA GLY A 23 1.08 3.11 -2.57
C GLY A 23 0.09 1.99 -2.88
N LEU A 24 -0.32 1.22 -1.87
CA LEU A 24 -1.34 0.17 -1.99
C LEU A 24 -2.67 0.73 -2.51
N TYR A 25 -3.17 1.82 -1.92
CA TYR A 25 -4.39 2.49 -2.39
C TYR A 25 -4.28 2.92 -3.86
N GLN A 26 -3.16 3.55 -4.23
CA GLN A 26 -2.94 4.01 -5.61
C GLN A 26 -2.88 2.84 -6.60
N ALA A 27 -2.27 1.72 -6.23
CA ALA A 27 -2.22 0.51 -7.06
C ALA A 27 -3.61 -0.09 -7.27
N LEU A 28 -4.39 -0.25 -6.19
CA LEU A 28 -5.76 -0.76 -6.26
C LEU A 28 -6.67 0.13 -7.11
N ARG A 29 -6.54 1.45 -6.97
CA ARG A 29 -7.26 2.42 -7.82
C ARG A 29 -6.87 2.32 -9.30
N ALA A 30 -5.58 2.17 -9.61
CA ALA A 30 -5.12 2.03 -10.97
C ALA A 30 -5.63 0.73 -11.63
N LEU A 31 -5.81 -0.32 -10.84
CA LEU A 31 -6.28 -1.64 -11.28
C LEU A 31 -7.78 -1.85 -11.08
N GLN A 32 -8.52 -0.84 -10.62
CA GLN A 32 -9.91 -0.96 -10.19
C GLN A 32 -10.82 -1.63 -11.23
N VAL A 33 -10.65 -1.29 -12.52
CA VAL A 33 -11.46 -1.84 -13.62
C VAL A 33 -11.24 -3.35 -13.84
N PHE A 34 -10.13 -3.91 -13.37
CA PHE A 34 -9.81 -5.33 -13.46
C PHE A 34 -10.12 -6.10 -12.18
N LEU A 35 -10.09 -5.42 -11.02
CA LEU A 35 -10.28 -6.02 -9.71
C LEU A 35 -11.74 -6.00 -9.25
N ILE A 36 -12.56 -5.04 -9.71
CA ILE A 36 -13.99 -5.03 -9.39
C ILE A 36 -14.66 -6.24 -10.04
N GLY A 37 -15.30 -7.07 -9.21
CA GLY A 37 -15.98 -8.29 -9.64
C GLY A 37 -15.03 -9.48 -9.89
N ALA A 38 -13.73 -9.31 -9.64
CA ALA A 38 -12.81 -10.44 -9.61
C ALA A 38 -13.12 -11.34 -8.40
N PRO A 39 -12.93 -12.67 -8.51
CA PRO A 39 -12.90 -13.53 -7.33
C PRO A 39 -11.78 -13.08 -6.39
N GLN A 40 -11.92 -13.40 -5.10
CA GLN A 40 -10.98 -13.00 -4.06
C GLN A 40 -9.52 -13.21 -4.49
N PHE A 41 -8.71 -12.16 -4.36
CA PHE A 41 -7.30 -12.16 -4.78
C PHE A 41 -6.36 -11.92 -3.59
N ILE A 42 -5.07 -12.20 -3.79
CA ILE A 42 -4.05 -12.06 -2.75
C ILE A 42 -3.22 -10.80 -3.02
N ILE A 43 -2.98 -10.01 -1.98
CA ILE A 43 -2.02 -8.90 -1.99
C ILE A 43 -0.88 -9.26 -1.06
N GLU A 44 0.32 -9.31 -1.61
CA GLU A 44 1.55 -9.52 -0.86
C GLU A 44 2.22 -8.17 -0.55
N VAL A 45 2.51 -7.89 0.73
CA VAL A 45 3.17 -6.66 1.16
C VAL A 45 4.39 -6.93 2.04
N ASP A 46 5.44 -6.14 1.85
CA ASP A 46 6.68 -6.17 2.65
C ASP A 46 6.52 -5.55 4.05
N ALA A 47 5.37 -4.94 4.32
CA ALA A 47 5.18 -4.21 5.56
C ALA A 47 4.11 -4.85 6.43
N SER A 48 4.57 -5.51 7.49
CA SER A 48 3.72 -6.07 8.54
C SER A 48 2.81 -5.01 9.17
N CYS A 49 3.28 -3.76 9.24
CA CYS A 49 2.51 -2.65 9.80
C CYS A 49 1.28 -2.26 8.96
N ILE A 50 1.24 -2.56 7.65
CA ILE A 50 0.06 -2.24 6.81
C ILE A 50 -1.15 -3.02 7.32
N LYS A 51 -0.95 -4.29 7.71
CA LYS A 51 -2.02 -5.11 8.27
C LYS A 51 -2.59 -4.48 9.55
N GLU A 52 -1.73 -4.00 10.43
CA GLU A 52 -2.15 -3.32 11.66
C GLU A 52 -2.83 -1.97 11.38
N MET A 53 -2.37 -1.22 10.39
CA MET A 53 -2.98 0.04 9.98
C MET A 53 -4.36 -0.13 9.35
N LEU A 54 -4.57 -1.19 8.57
CA LEU A 54 -5.88 -1.54 8.01
C LEU A 54 -6.85 -2.04 9.09
N ASN A 55 -6.34 -2.60 10.20
CA ASN A 55 -7.18 -3.03 11.32
C ASN A 55 -7.51 -1.89 12.31
N ASN A 56 -6.64 -0.87 12.44
CA ASN A 56 -6.76 0.21 13.42
C ASN A 56 -7.11 1.56 12.77
N LEU A 57 -8.29 1.62 12.14
CA LEU A 57 -8.67 2.70 11.22
C LEU A 57 -9.18 3.99 11.88
N ASP A 58 -9.83 3.88 13.03
CA ASP A 58 -10.45 5.02 13.71
C ASP A 58 -9.44 6.01 14.33
N GLN A 59 -8.14 5.69 14.31
CA GLN A 59 -7.10 6.49 14.95
C GLN A 59 -6.18 7.23 13.96
N GLN A 60 -6.43 7.14 12.64
CA GLN A 60 -5.55 7.79 11.66
C GLN A 60 -5.92 9.28 11.47
N PRO A 61 -5.00 10.23 11.73
CA PRO A 61 -5.31 11.66 11.83
C PRO A 61 -5.48 12.40 10.49
N ALA A 62 -5.36 11.73 9.35
CA ALA A 62 -5.43 12.39 8.04
C ALA A 62 -6.67 11.97 7.25
N ALA A 63 -7.57 12.91 6.99
CA ALA A 63 -8.80 12.69 6.20
C ALA A 63 -8.55 12.08 4.81
N ALA A 64 -7.38 12.33 4.20
CA ALA A 64 -6.97 11.73 2.93
C ALA A 64 -6.63 10.23 3.07
N LEU A 65 -6.06 9.81 4.20
CA LEU A 65 -5.84 8.39 4.50
C LEU A 65 -7.17 7.69 4.74
N ASN A 66 -8.11 8.32 5.47
CA ASN A 66 -9.42 7.73 5.71
C ASN A 66 -10.19 7.47 4.39
N LYS A 67 -10.15 8.42 3.45
CA LYS A 67 -10.71 8.21 2.09
C LYS A 67 -9.98 7.14 1.29
N GLY A 68 -8.66 7.03 1.45
CA GLY A 68 -7.85 5.98 0.84
C GLY A 68 -8.27 4.60 1.32
N VAL A 69 -8.37 4.42 2.65
CA VAL A 69 -8.72 3.13 3.23
C VAL A 69 -10.17 2.72 2.94
N SER A 70 -11.14 3.64 2.99
CA SER A 70 -12.51 3.31 2.55
C SER A 70 -12.56 2.83 1.09
N GLY A 71 -11.63 3.27 0.24
CA GLY A 71 -11.49 2.76 -1.12
C GLY A 71 -10.84 1.37 -1.20
N ILE A 72 -9.95 1.03 -0.27
CA ILE A 72 -9.34 -0.31 -0.19
C ILE A 72 -10.39 -1.36 0.19
N HIS A 73 -11.32 -1.04 1.09
CA HIS A 73 -12.40 -1.96 1.51
C HIS A 73 -13.43 -2.30 0.42
N GLN A 74 -13.36 -1.68 -0.76
CA GLN A 74 -14.25 -2.02 -1.88
C GLN A 74 -13.80 -3.27 -2.64
N PHE A 75 -12.65 -3.84 -2.28
CA PHE A 75 -12.07 -5.00 -2.93
C PHE A 75 -12.05 -6.20 -1.98
N ASP A 76 -12.38 -7.38 -2.51
CA ASP A 76 -12.27 -8.64 -1.78
C ASP A 76 -10.87 -9.23 -1.97
N PHE A 77 -10.01 -9.11 -0.95
CA PHE A 77 -8.65 -9.64 -0.99
C PHE A 77 -8.16 -10.17 0.35
N ASP A 78 -7.22 -11.10 0.29
CA ASP A 78 -6.40 -11.51 1.44
C ASP A 78 -5.06 -10.76 1.42
N LEU A 79 -4.71 -10.16 2.56
CA LEU A 79 -3.42 -9.50 2.74
C LEU A 79 -2.42 -10.45 3.39
N ILE A 80 -1.36 -10.78 2.65
CA ILE A 80 -0.25 -11.59 3.14
C ILE A 80 0.96 -10.69 3.31
N HIS A 81 1.53 -10.68 4.51
CA HIS A 81 2.83 -10.07 4.72
C HIS A 81 3.91 -11.05 4.25
N ILE A 82 4.69 -10.64 3.26
CA ILE A 82 5.89 -11.35 2.85
C ILE A 82 7.06 -10.48 3.29
N PRO A 83 7.85 -10.87 4.30
CA PRO A 83 9.06 -10.15 4.64
C PRO A 83 9.88 -9.99 3.36
N ALA A 84 10.38 -8.80 3.08
CA ALA A 84 11.37 -8.61 2.04
C ALA A 84 12.40 -9.67 2.31
N LYS A 85 12.53 -10.62 1.37
CA LYS A 85 13.79 -11.32 1.22
C LYS A 85 14.79 -10.20 1.33
N LYS A 86 15.69 -10.25 2.31
CA LYS A 86 16.91 -9.44 2.27
C LYS A 86 17.28 -9.43 0.81
N HIS A 87 17.25 -8.27 0.18
CA HIS A 87 17.76 -8.09 -1.17
C HIS A 87 19.29 -8.28 -1.08
N THR A 88 19.76 -9.38 -0.47
CA THR A 88 21.01 -10.05 -0.75
C THR A 88 20.86 -10.68 -2.14
N GLY A 89 20.72 -9.83 -3.16
CA GLY A 89 21.63 -9.98 -4.28
C GLY A 89 23.04 -9.84 -3.70
N PRO A 90 24.04 -10.59 -4.18
CA PRO A 90 25.40 -10.45 -3.66
C PRO A 90 25.75 -8.97 -3.69
N ASP A 91 26.20 -8.44 -2.55
CA ASP A 91 26.74 -7.10 -2.43
C ASP A 91 27.72 -6.89 -3.59
N GLY A 92 27.23 -6.18 -4.58
CA GLY A 92 27.86 -5.95 -5.87
C GLY A 92 27.95 -4.45 -6.08
N LEU A 93 28.76 -3.81 -5.23
CA LEU A 93 29.53 -2.59 -5.50
C LEU A 93 28.86 -1.52 -6.37
N SER A 94 28.35 -0.45 -5.76
CA SER A 94 28.77 0.97 -5.93
C SER A 94 27.80 1.92 -5.24
#